data_AF-A0A7K8FXM6-F1
#
_entry.id   AF-A0A7K8FXM6-F1
#
_cell.length_a   1.000
_cell.length_b   1.000
_cell.length_c   1.000
_cell.angle_alpha   90.00
_cell.angle_beta   90.00
_cell.angle_gamma   90.00
#
_symmetry.space_group_name_H-M   'P 1'
#
loop_
_entity.id
_entity.type
_entity.pdbx_description
1 polymer ?
#
loop_
_entity_poly.entity_id
_entity_poly.type
_entity_poly.pdbx_seq_one_letter_code
_entity_poly.pdbx_strand_id
1 'polypeptide(L)'
;AVLGCALWALLPAVPAEECPSPCSCASLGEARGTRVECGSRGLRSLPALPRLARSLHLHNNSLASVPAGALDGLGRLQELQLWDNPWHCDCRILYLKLWLEDVSAPALARLRCASPAHLRMKPLGQLTGNELGGCATLLPTKCLQFFWRDLILIAGVTVTLILVAVALKFSKKLVCQLALGGRRLRRHISKSH
;
A
#
# COMPACT_ATOMS: atom_id res chain seq x y z
N ALA A 1 -50.37 -6.83 -25.34
CA ALA A 1 -48.89 -6.78 -25.43
C ALA A 1 -48.47 -5.45 -24.83
N VAL A 2 -48.20 -5.35 -23.52
CA VAL A 2 -46.98 -5.83 -22.85
C VAL A 2 -45.75 -5.43 -23.64
N LEU A 3 -44.97 -4.47 -23.11
CA LEU A 3 -43.50 -4.41 -23.11
C LEU A 3 -43.06 -2.96 -22.88
N GLY A 4 -42.62 -2.65 -21.67
CA GLY A 4 -42.04 -1.34 -21.36
C GLY A 4 -41.55 -1.15 -19.92
N CYS A 5 -41.92 -2.01 -18.98
CA CYS A 5 -41.40 -2.00 -17.60
C CYS A 5 -40.11 -2.81 -17.40
N ALA A 6 -39.46 -3.30 -18.46
CA ALA A 6 -38.40 -4.29 -18.35
C ALA A 6 -36.97 -3.71 -18.51
N LEU A 7 -36.73 -2.45 -18.14
CA LEU A 7 -35.37 -1.87 -18.18
C LEU A 7 -34.84 -1.38 -16.83
N TRP A 8 -35.46 -1.79 -15.72
CA TRP A 8 -35.01 -1.46 -14.36
C TRP A 8 -34.49 -2.67 -13.56
N ALA A 9 -34.29 -3.82 -14.20
CA ALA A 9 -33.93 -5.07 -13.53
C ALA A 9 -32.49 -5.57 -13.78
N LEU A 10 -31.61 -4.73 -14.33
CA LEU A 10 -30.18 -5.05 -14.51
C LEU A 10 -29.25 -4.17 -13.67
N LEU A 11 -29.76 -3.50 -12.64
CA LEU A 11 -28.84 -3.12 -11.57
C LEU A 11 -28.43 -4.41 -10.86
N PRO A 12 -27.13 -4.77 -10.85
CA PRO A 12 -26.68 -5.81 -9.93
C PRO A 12 -27.16 -5.37 -8.54
N ALA A 13 -27.93 -6.22 -7.88
CA ALA A 13 -28.21 -6.07 -6.47
C ALA A 13 -26.83 -5.92 -5.79
N VAL A 14 -26.52 -4.69 -5.36
CA VAL A 14 -25.35 -4.44 -4.54
C VAL A 14 -25.56 -5.35 -3.32
N PRO A 15 -24.66 -6.31 -3.02
CA PRO A 15 -24.84 -7.16 -1.86
C PRO A 15 -25.07 -6.23 -0.68
N ALA A 16 -26.18 -6.45 0.03
CA ALA A 16 -26.45 -5.67 1.22
C ALA A 16 -25.21 -5.82 2.09
N GLU A 17 -24.76 -4.69 2.60
CA GLU A 17 -23.56 -4.58 3.41
C GLU A 17 -23.80 -5.36 4.71
N GLU A 18 -23.65 -6.68 4.64
CA GLU A 18 -24.18 -7.58 5.65
C GLU A 18 -23.37 -7.41 6.92
N CYS A 19 -24.02 -6.81 7.92
CA CYS A 19 -23.52 -6.73 9.26
C CYS A 19 -23.13 -8.14 9.73
N PRO A 20 -21.90 -8.36 10.20
CA PRO A 20 -21.48 -9.68 10.62
C PRO A 20 -22.33 -10.17 11.80
N SER A 21 -22.73 -11.44 11.76
CA SER A 21 -23.69 -12.05 12.71
C SER A 21 -23.32 -12.08 14.21
N PRO A 22 -22.09 -11.78 14.67
CA PRO A 22 -21.84 -11.49 16.09
C PRO A 22 -21.97 -9.99 16.45
N CYS A 23 -22.13 -9.10 15.48
CA CYS A 23 -22.09 -7.65 15.68
C CYS A 23 -23.45 -6.98 15.44
N SER A 24 -23.59 -5.77 15.96
CA SER A 24 -24.77 -4.92 15.76
C SER A 24 -24.37 -3.71 14.93
N CYS A 25 -25.04 -3.48 13.80
CA CYS A 25 -24.74 -2.36 12.93
C CYS A 25 -25.89 -1.36 12.93
N ALA A 26 -25.56 -0.09 13.11
CA ALA A 26 -26.51 1.02 13.00
C ALA A 26 -26.12 1.90 11.81
N SER A 27 -27.01 2.02 10.83
CA SER A 27 -26.85 3.01 9.76
C SER A 27 -27.19 4.39 10.32
N LEU A 28 -26.28 5.35 10.15
CA LEU A 28 -26.50 6.74 10.54
C LEU A 28 -27.02 7.59 9.34
N GLY A 29 -27.38 6.94 8.22
CA GLY A 29 -27.78 7.52 6.93
C GLY A 29 -26.65 7.46 5.87
N GLU A 30 -26.99 7.51 4.57
CA GLU A 30 -26.03 7.35 3.44
C GLU A 30 -24.78 8.24 3.58
N ALA A 31 -24.94 9.47 4.10
CA ALA A 31 -23.86 10.43 4.24
C ALA A 31 -23.08 10.34 5.56
N ARG A 32 -23.57 9.59 6.56
CA ARG A 32 -22.96 9.50 7.90
C ARG A 32 -22.31 8.14 8.19
N GLY A 33 -22.52 7.16 7.31
CA GLY A 33 -21.90 5.83 7.37
C GLY A 33 -22.45 4.93 8.47
N THR A 34 -21.76 3.83 8.73
CA THR A 34 -22.26 2.75 9.60
C THR A 34 -21.46 2.66 10.89
N ARG A 35 -22.15 2.58 12.04
CA ARG A 35 -21.54 2.23 13.33
C ARG A 35 -21.63 0.72 13.51
N VAL A 36 -20.49 0.06 13.71
CA VAL A 36 -20.36 -1.38 13.88
C VAL A 36 -19.94 -1.68 15.31
N GLU A 37 -20.85 -2.29 16.07
CA GLU A 37 -20.66 -2.67 17.46
C GLU A 37 -20.44 -4.18 17.60
N CYS A 38 -19.19 -4.54 17.88
CA CYS A 38 -18.73 -5.91 18.10
C CYS A 38 -18.08 -6.09 19.48
N GLY A 39 -18.27 -5.14 20.41
CA GLY A 39 -17.67 -5.20 21.75
C GLY A 39 -18.24 -6.35 22.60
N SER A 40 -17.39 -7.02 23.38
CA SER A 40 -17.79 -8.10 24.31
C SER A 40 -18.51 -9.29 23.64
N ARG A 41 -18.12 -9.65 22.42
CA ARG A 41 -18.73 -10.74 21.63
C ARG A 41 -17.93 -12.03 21.62
N GLY A 42 -16.81 -12.09 22.36
CA GLY A 42 -15.94 -13.27 22.41
C GLY A 42 -15.20 -13.56 21.10
N LEU A 43 -15.01 -12.55 20.25
CA LEU A 43 -14.38 -12.71 18.95
C LEU A 43 -12.92 -13.15 19.08
N ARG A 44 -12.55 -14.23 18.39
CA ARG A 44 -11.15 -14.71 18.29
C ARG A 44 -10.48 -14.28 17.00
N SER A 45 -11.28 -13.94 15.99
CA SER A 45 -10.85 -13.46 14.69
C SER A 45 -11.73 -12.29 14.25
N LEU A 46 -11.19 -11.45 13.38
CA LEU A 46 -11.92 -10.33 12.80
C LEU A 46 -13.04 -10.87 11.88
N PRO A 47 -14.31 -10.45 12.05
CA PRO A 47 -15.37 -10.78 11.10
C PRO A 47 -15.23 -9.98 9.79
N ALA A 48 -16.02 -10.31 8.77
CA ALA A 48 -16.12 -9.50 7.56
C ALA A 48 -16.73 -8.13 7.92
N LEU A 49 -15.94 -7.06 7.72
CA LEU A 49 -16.34 -5.71 8.12
C LEU A 49 -16.92 -4.92 6.93
N PRO A 50 -17.99 -4.14 7.16
CA PRO A 50 -18.58 -3.26 6.14
C PRO A 50 -17.60 -2.13 5.77
N ARG A 51 -17.42 -1.85 4.48
CA ARG A 51 -16.46 -0.84 3.98
C ARG A 51 -16.87 0.59 4.30
N LEU A 52 -18.16 0.84 4.53
CA LEU A 52 -18.71 2.14 4.89
C LEU A 52 -18.74 2.37 6.41
N ALA A 53 -18.07 1.51 7.20
CA ALA A 53 -17.93 1.71 8.64
C ALA A 53 -17.22 3.03 8.98
N ARG A 54 -17.81 3.81 9.87
CA ARG A 54 -17.20 5.01 10.47
C ARG A 54 -16.76 4.81 11.91
N SER A 55 -17.51 4.04 12.68
CA SER A 55 -17.16 3.65 14.05
C SER A 55 -17.10 2.14 14.11
N LEU A 56 -15.97 1.59 14.57
CA LEU A 56 -15.76 0.16 14.72
C LEU A 56 -15.31 -0.16 16.15
N HIS A 57 -16.17 -0.86 16.88
CA HIS A 57 -15.91 -1.19 18.27
C HIS A 57 -15.68 -2.70 18.40
N LEU A 58 -14.46 -3.10 18.70
CA LEU A 58 -14.00 -4.50 18.83
C LEU A 58 -13.40 -4.77 20.22
N HIS A 59 -13.64 -3.87 21.17
CA HIS A 59 -13.08 -3.97 22.51
C HIS A 59 -13.62 -5.17 23.30
N ASN A 60 -12.88 -5.57 24.33
CA ASN A 60 -13.27 -6.67 25.23
C ASN A 60 -13.57 -7.98 24.48
N ASN A 61 -12.69 -8.37 23.57
CA ASN A 61 -12.78 -9.62 22.81
C ASN A 61 -11.54 -10.49 23.07
N SER A 62 -11.39 -11.58 22.32
CA SER A 62 -10.26 -12.52 22.42
C SER A 62 -9.36 -12.44 21.18
N LEU A 63 -9.22 -11.25 20.60
CA LEU A 63 -8.35 -11.04 19.44
C LEU A 63 -6.88 -11.05 19.86
N ALA A 64 -6.09 -11.93 19.24
CA ALA A 64 -4.65 -11.99 19.47
C ALA A 64 -3.85 -11.17 18.44
N SER A 65 -4.38 -11.04 17.23
CA SER A 65 -3.75 -10.30 16.12
C SER A 65 -4.82 -9.91 15.10
N VAL A 66 -4.52 -8.96 14.22
CA VAL A 66 -5.35 -8.64 13.05
C VAL A 66 -4.62 -9.09 11.79
N PRO A 67 -5.28 -9.87 10.89
CA PRO A 67 -4.67 -10.29 9.63
C PRO A 67 -4.27 -9.08 8.77
N ALA A 68 -3.14 -9.21 8.06
CA ALA A 68 -2.68 -8.17 7.15
C ALA A 68 -3.73 -7.86 6.08
N GLY A 69 -3.99 -6.59 5.85
CA GLY A 69 -4.96 -6.09 4.88
C GLY A 69 -6.41 -6.09 5.34
N ALA A 70 -6.73 -6.63 6.52
CA ALA A 70 -8.12 -6.77 6.96
C ALA A 70 -8.82 -5.43 7.24
N LEU A 71 -8.06 -4.36 7.53
CA LEU A 71 -8.58 -3.01 7.80
C LEU A 71 -8.36 -2.03 6.64
N ASP A 72 -7.65 -2.44 5.57
CA ASP A 72 -7.27 -1.54 4.47
C ASP A 72 -8.48 -1.01 3.69
N GLY A 73 -9.59 -1.75 3.70
CA GLY A 73 -10.84 -1.35 3.07
C GLY A 73 -11.64 -0.28 3.82
N LEU A 74 -11.24 0.07 5.05
CA LEU A 74 -12.00 0.95 5.95
C LEU A 74 -11.55 2.42 5.86
N GLY A 75 -11.45 2.96 4.64
CA GLY A 75 -10.93 4.33 4.41
C GLY A 75 -11.78 5.48 4.97
N ARG A 76 -12.98 5.19 5.50
CA ARG A 76 -13.89 6.18 6.12
C ARG A 76 -13.96 6.07 7.65
N LEU A 77 -13.13 5.21 8.25
CA LEU A 77 -13.12 4.99 9.68
C LEU A 77 -12.65 6.24 10.43
N GLN A 78 -13.40 6.64 11.45
CA GLN A 78 -13.12 7.80 12.30
C GLN A 78 -12.87 7.38 13.74
N GLU A 79 -13.56 6.32 14.19
CA GLU A 79 -13.46 5.81 15.54
C GLU A 79 -13.16 4.31 15.53
N LEU A 80 -12.16 3.92 16.30
CA LEU A 80 -11.75 2.54 16.46
C LEU A 80 -11.46 2.23 17.92
N GLN A 81 -12.06 1.14 18.42
CA GLN A 81 -11.83 0.67 19.77
C GLN A 81 -11.36 -0.79 19.76
N LEU A 82 -10.12 -1.02 20.18
CA LEU A 82 -9.45 -2.33 20.18
C LEU A 82 -8.89 -2.72 21.56
N TRP A 83 -9.18 -1.93 22.59
CA TRP A 83 -8.71 -2.15 23.95
C TRP A 83 -9.31 -3.44 24.55
N ASP A 84 -8.69 -3.97 25.61
CA ASP A 84 -9.04 -5.24 26.27
C ASP A 84 -9.18 -6.41 25.30
N ASN A 85 -8.14 -6.61 24.49
CA ASN A 85 -7.94 -7.82 23.71
C ASN A 85 -6.56 -8.42 24.06
N PRO A 86 -6.41 -9.75 24.09
CA PRO A 86 -5.17 -10.42 24.46
C PRO A 86 -4.13 -10.38 23.33
N TRP A 87 -3.67 -9.19 22.95
CA TRP A 87 -2.73 -8.99 21.84
C TRP A 87 -1.45 -9.82 22.01
N HIS A 88 -1.17 -10.65 21.02
CA HIS A 88 0.04 -11.45 20.92
C HIS A 88 1.07 -10.69 20.08
N CYS A 89 2.07 -10.14 20.75
CA CYS A 89 3.05 -9.25 20.18
C CYS A 89 4.23 -10.01 19.57
N ASP A 90 3.96 -10.71 18.47
CA ASP A 90 4.96 -11.32 17.60
C ASP A 90 4.97 -10.61 16.23
N CYS A 91 5.53 -11.25 15.20
CA CYS A 91 5.57 -10.65 13.88
C CYS A 91 4.18 -10.36 13.26
N ARG A 92 3.14 -11.11 13.64
CA ARG A 92 1.79 -10.94 13.07
C ARG A 92 1.12 -9.66 13.55
N ILE A 93 1.54 -9.11 14.70
CA ILE A 93 1.00 -7.84 15.21
C ILE A 93 1.49 -6.62 14.40
N LEU A 94 2.55 -6.80 13.60
CA LEU A 94 3.23 -5.71 12.90
C LEU A 94 2.28 -4.92 12.00
N TYR A 95 1.39 -5.61 11.27
CA TYR A 95 0.38 -4.95 10.44
C TYR A 95 -0.49 -4.00 11.27
N LEU A 96 -1.05 -4.48 12.39
CA LEU A 96 -1.92 -3.67 13.22
C LEU A 96 -1.18 -2.47 13.82
N LYS A 97 0.07 -2.68 14.27
CA LYS A 97 0.92 -1.61 14.79
C LYS A 97 1.09 -0.51 13.74
N LEU A 98 1.58 -0.86 12.54
CA LEU A 98 1.85 0.09 11.47
C LEU A 98 0.57 0.79 10.98
N TRP A 99 -0.52 0.04 10.85
CA TRP A 99 -1.81 0.60 10.42
C TRP A 99 -2.35 1.60 11.46
N LEU A 100 -2.22 1.32 12.76
CA LEU A 100 -2.63 2.25 13.82
C LEU A 100 -1.71 3.47 13.93
N GLU A 101 -0.41 3.34 13.64
CA GLU A 101 0.52 4.48 13.58
C GLU A 101 0.05 5.51 12.53
N ASP A 102 -0.50 5.05 11.40
CA ASP A 102 -1.00 5.92 10.31
C ASP A 102 -2.42 6.44 10.59
N VAL A 103 -3.30 5.58 11.10
CA VAL A 103 -4.74 5.91 11.21
C VAL A 103 -5.11 6.55 12.55
N SER A 104 -4.54 6.09 13.68
CA SER A 104 -4.93 6.56 15.01
C SER A 104 -3.89 6.27 16.10
N ALA A 105 -2.96 7.21 16.28
CA ALA A 105 -2.01 7.21 17.40
C ALA A 105 -2.69 7.11 18.79
N PRO A 106 -3.85 7.75 19.06
CA PRO A 106 -4.55 7.59 20.34
C PRO A 106 -5.05 6.16 20.59
N ALA A 107 -5.55 5.47 19.57
CA ALA A 107 -5.92 4.07 19.70
C ALA A 107 -4.68 3.23 19.98
N LEU A 108 -3.58 3.41 19.21
CA LEU A 108 -2.32 2.69 19.42
C LEU A 108 -1.80 2.78 20.86
N ALA A 109 -1.87 3.97 21.47
CA ALA A 109 -1.38 4.22 22.82
C ALA A 109 -2.11 3.40 23.90
N ARG A 110 -3.34 2.95 23.63
CA ARG A 110 -4.16 2.17 24.57
C ARG A 110 -3.88 0.67 24.49
N LEU A 111 -3.30 0.17 23.39
CA LEU A 111 -3.05 -1.25 23.22
C LEU A 111 -1.81 -1.71 23.99
N ARG A 112 -1.93 -2.83 24.70
CA ARG A 112 -0.86 -3.49 25.42
C ARG A 112 -0.76 -4.96 25.03
N CYS A 113 0.45 -5.48 25.02
CA CYS A 113 0.72 -6.89 24.78
C CYS A 113 0.25 -7.77 25.95
N ALA A 114 -0.48 -8.83 25.66
CA ALA A 114 -0.82 -9.86 26.64
C ALA A 114 0.20 -11.03 26.61
N SER A 115 0.78 -11.27 25.45
CA SER A 115 1.80 -12.29 25.20
C SER A 115 2.76 -11.81 24.09
N PRO A 116 3.94 -12.42 23.90
CA PRO A 116 4.58 -13.40 24.78
C PRO A 116 4.93 -12.83 26.17
N ALA A 117 5.27 -13.68 27.14
CA ALA A 117 5.43 -13.30 28.55
C ALA A 117 6.43 -12.15 28.77
N HIS A 118 7.51 -12.10 27.99
CA HIS A 118 8.55 -11.07 28.08
C HIS A 118 8.10 -9.68 27.57
N LEU A 119 7.00 -9.60 26.80
CA LEU A 119 6.43 -8.33 26.33
C LEU A 119 5.14 -7.97 27.06
N ARG A 120 4.71 -8.77 28.05
CA ARG A 120 3.43 -8.57 28.73
C ARG A 120 3.33 -7.15 29.31
N MET A 121 2.16 -6.53 29.16
CA MET A 121 1.84 -5.15 29.54
C MET A 121 2.61 -4.05 28.79
N LYS A 122 3.54 -4.40 27.89
CA LYS A 122 4.26 -3.42 27.09
C LYS A 122 3.30 -2.74 26.10
N PRO A 123 3.32 -1.40 25.97
CA PRO A 123 2.50 -0.71 24.99
C PRO A 123 2.89 -1.09 23.56
N LEU A 124 1.89 -1.31 22.70
CA LEU A 124 2.12 -1.75 21.32
C LEU A 124 2.94 -0.72 20.52
N GLY A 125 2.69 0.58 20.74
CA GLY A 125 3.43 1.66 20.08
C GLY A 125 4.91 1.77 20.48
N GLN A 126 5.33 1.12 21.58
CA GLN A 126 6.72 1.15 22.05
C GLN A 126 7.54 -0.08 21.62
N LEU A 127 6.95 -1.00 20.85
CA LEU A 127 7.67 -2.18 20.37
C LEU A 127 8.64 -1.82 19.24
N THR A 128 9.86 -2.32 19.36
CA THR A 128 10.92 -2.20 18.37
C THR A 128 11.05 -3.47 17.52
N GLY A 129 11.54 -3.36 16.29
CA GLY A 129 11.53 -4.49 15.33
C GLY A 129 12.29 -5.75 15.77
N ASN A 130 13.29 -5.60 16.64
CA ASN A 130 14.02 -6.72 17.26
C ASN A 130 13.17 -7.54 18.25
N GLU A 131 12.13 -6.95 18.85
CA GLU A 131 11.25 -7.62 19.81
C GLU A 131 10.11 -8.40 19.14
N LEU A 132 9.72 -8.02 17.91
CA LEU A 132 8.65 -8.70 17.16
C LEU A 132 9.08 -10.04 16.53
N GLY A 133 10.15 -10.67 17.04
CA GLY A 133 10.53 -12.04 16.68
C GLY A 133 10.94 -12.20 15.22
N GLY A 134 11.89 -11.38 14.75
CA GLY A 134 12.50 -11.55 13.43
C GLY A 134 11.46 -11.58 12.32
N CYS A 135 10.72 -10.49 12.14
CA CYS A 135 9.93 -10.28 10.93
C CYS A 135 10.86 -10.26 9.73
N ALA A 136 11.14 -11.44 9.16
CA ALA A 136 11.69 -11.56 7.84
C ALA A 136 10.78 -10.74 6.95
N THR A 137 11.34 -9.64 6.49
CA THR A 137 10.64 -8.55 5.86
C THR A 137 9.68 -9.08 4.81
N LEU A 138 8.39 -9.13 5.13
CA LEU A 138 7.33 -8.81 4.18
C LEU A 138 7.45 -7.30 3.89
N LEU A 139 8.66 -6.84 3.51
CA LEU A 139 8.76 -5.69 2.64
C LEU A 139 7.88 -6.11 1.46
N PRO A 140 6.82 -5.37 1.13
CA PRO A 140 6.03 -5.71 -0.02
C PRO A 140 7.01 -5.84 -1.17
N THR A 141 7.01 -6.97 -1.87
CA THR A 141 7.86 -7.22 -3.05
C THR A 141 7.81 -6.03 -4.03
N LYS A 142 6.73 -5.25 -3.97
CA LYS A 142 6.51 -3.96 -4.62
C LYS A 142 7.58 -2.89 -4.35
N CYS A 143 8.12 -2.75 -3.13
CA CYS A 143 9.17 -1.74 -2.87
C CYS A 143 10.47 -2.09 -3.61
N LEU A 144 10.95 -3.34 -3.47
CA LEU A 144 12.16 -3.78 -4.16
C LEU A 144 11.95 -3.77 -5.68
N GLN A 145 10.80 -4.26 -6.17
CA GLN A 145 10.42 -4.20 -7.59
C GLN A 145 10.38 -2.77 -8.12
N PHE A 146 9.86 -1.81 -7.35
CA PHE A 146 9.82 -0.40 -7.74
C PHE A 146 11.23 0.16 -7.91
N PHE A 147 12.12 -0.07 -6.94
CA PHE A 147 13.52 0.35 -7.04
C PHE A 147 14.26 -0.30 -8.23
N TRP A 148 14.08 -1.60 -8.49
CA TRP A 148 14.72 -2.25 -9.65
C TRP A 148 14.17 -1.76 -10.98
N ARG A 149 12.85 -1.53 -11.09
CA ARG A 149 12.24 -1.02 -12.31
C ARG A 149 12.76 0.37 -12.66
N ASP A 150 12.84 1.25 -11.66
CA ASP A 150 13.36 2.61 -11.85
C ASP A 150 14.85 2.60 -12.17
N LEU A 151 15.64 1.72 -11.54
CA LEU A 151 17.06 1.57 -11.85
C LEU A 151 17.30 1.07 -13.29
N ILE A 152 16.50 0.11 -13.76
CA ILE A 152 16.54 -0.40 -15.14
C ILE A 152 16.18 0.72 -16.13
N LEU A 153 15.14 1.52 -15.83
CA LEU A 153 14.76 2.66 -16.67
C LEU A 153 15.86 3.72 -16.74
N ILE A 154 16.48 4.07 -15.61
CA ILE A 154 17.59 5.03 -15.55
C ILE A 154 18.81 4.50 -16.33
N ALA A 155 19.14 3.22 -16.18
CA ALA A 155 20.22 2.59 -16.94
C ALA A 155 19.95 2.62 -18.46
N GLY A 156 18.72 2.33 -18.88
CA GLY A 156 18.33 2.39 -20.30
C GLY A 156 18.45 3.81 -20.88
N VAL A 157 17.98 4.83 -20.15
CA VAL A 157 18.08 6.23 -20.58
C VAL A 157 19.54 6.69 -20.68
N THR A 158 20.37 6.35 -19.69
CA THR A 158 21.78 6.73 -19.69
C THR A 158 22.57 6.06 -20.83
N VAL A 159 22.36 4.76 -21.08
CA VAL A 159 22.98 4.06 -22.23
C VAL A 159 22.56 4.69 -23.56
N THR A 160 21.27 5.03 -23.71
CA THR A 160 20.76 5.66 -24.94
C THR A 160 21.41 7.03 -25.18
N LEU A 161 21.53 7.87 -24.15
CA LEU A 161 22.19 9.17 -24.24
C LEU A 161 23.68 9.03 -24.60
N ILE A 162 24.37 8.04 -24.04
CA ILE A 162 25.78 7.76 -24.37
C ILE A 162 25.92 7.37 -25.84
N LEU A 163 25.07 6.47 -26.34
CA LEU A 163 25.08 6.05 -27.75
C LEU A 163 24.84 7.23 -28.71
N VAL A 164 23.87 8.10 -28.40
CA VAL A 164 23.60 9.31 -29.17
C VAL A 164 24.81 10.25 -29.14
N ALA A 165 25.43 10.47 -27.99
CA ALA A 165 26.62 11.32 -27.88
C ALA A 165 27.80 10.77 -28.67
N VAL A 166 28.00 9.44 -28.66
CA VAL A 166 29.02 8.75 -29.46
C VAL A 166 28.73 8.92 -30.94
N ALA A 167 27.50 8.68 -31.38
CA ALA A 167 27.09 8.86 -32.77
C ALA A 167 27.28 10.31 -33.25
N LEU A 168 26.94 11.30 -32.42
CA LEU A 168 27.17 12.72 -32.71
C LEU A 168 28.66 13.08 -32.76
N LYS A 169 29.50 12.46 -31.92
CA LYS A 169 30.96 12.63 -32.01
C LYS A 169 31.51 12.03 -33.30
N PHE A 170 31.05 10.83 -33.68
CA PHE A 170 31.44 10.19 -34.93
C PHE A 170 30.98 10.98 -36.16
N SER A 171 29.74 11.47 -36.18
CA SER A 171 29.23 12.28 -37.28
C SER A 171 30.01 13.58 -37.45
N LYS A 172 30.29 14.31 -36.35
CA LYS A 172 31.16 15.50 -36.36
C LYS A 172 32.58 15.17 -36.85
N LYS A 173 33.15 14.03 -36.43
CA LYS A 173 34.47 13.57 -36.90
C LYS A 173 34.46 13.31 -38.40
N LEU A 174 33.42 12.67 -38.93
CA LEU A 174 33.27 12.36 -40.36
C LEU A 174 33.15 13.64 -41.20
N VAL A 175 32.31 14.58 -40.76
CA VAL A 175 32.15 15.90 -41.41
C VAL A 175 33.47 16.67 -41.42
N CYS A 176 34.23 16.64 -40.32
CA CYS A 176 35.54 17.28 -40.25
C CYS A 176 36.55 16.67 -41.25
N GLN A 177 36.58 15.33 -41.37
CA GLN A 177 37.45 14.65 -42.32
C GLN A 177 37.07 14.95 -43.78
N LEU A 178 35.77 14.95 -44.11
CA LEU A 178 35.28 15.32 -45.44
C LEU A 178 35.61 16.79 -45.79
N ALA A 179 35.45 17.71 -44.83
CA ALA A 179 35.78 19.12 -45.02
C ALA A 179 37.30 19.35 -45.22
N LEU A 180 38.16 18.63 -44.50
CA LEU A 180 39.62 18.69 -44.66
C LEU A 180 40.09 18.02 -45.95
N GLY A 181 39.51 16.88 -46.33
CA GLY A 181 39.75 16.20 -47.60
C GLY A 181 39.37 17.07 -48.80
N GLY A 182 38.20 17.70 -48.76
CA GLY A 182 37.75 18.65 -49.79
C GLY A 182 38.66 19.87 -49.94
N ARG A 183 39.19 20.44 -48.83
CA ARG A 183 40.17 21.53 -48.88
C ARG A 183 41.52 21.10 -49.47
N ARG A 184 41.93 19.84 -49.26
CA ARG A 184 43.20 19.30 -49.77
C ARG A 184 43.12 19.01 -51.28
N LEU A 185 41.98 18.51 -51.77
CA LEU A 185 41.72 18.31 -53.20
C LEU A 185 41.66 19.65 -53.96
N ARG A 186 40.96 20.66 -53.40
CA ARG A 186 40.88 22.01 -53.98
C ARG A 186 42.24 22.71 -54.04
N ARG A 187 43.15 22.46 -53.09
CA ARG A 187 44.53 22.99 -53.10
C ARG A 187 45.43 22.32 -54.15
N HIS A 188 45.20 21.06 -54.49
CA HIS A 188 45.96 20.38 -55.55
C HIS A 188 45.54 20.86 -56.94
N ILE A 189 44.24 21.06 -57.20
CA ILE A 189 43.72 21.59 -58.47
C ILE A 189 44.21 23.03 -58.72
N SER A 190 44.36 23.84 -57.66
CA SER A 190 44.86 25.22 -57.78
C SER A 190 46.37 25.33 -58.03
N LYS A 191 47.15 24.25 -57.90
CA LYS A 191 48.60 24.25 -58.18
C LYS A 191 48.97 23.66 -59.54
N SER A 192 48.01 23.06 -60.23
CA SER A 192 48.19 22.40 -61.53
C SER A 192 47.69 23.25 -62.72
N HIS A 193 47.46 24.55 -62.49
CA HIS A 193 47.01 25.52 -63.47
C HIS A 193 47.94 26.73 -63.47
#